data_AF-A0A8S3FWV3-F1
#
_entry.id   AF-A0A8S3FWV3-F1
#
_cell.length_a   1.000
_cell.length_b   1.000
_cell.length_c   1.000
_cell.angle_alpha   90.00
_cell.angle_beta   90.00
_cell.angle_gamma   90.00
#
_symmetry.space_group_name_H-M   'P 1'
#
loop_
_entity.id
_entity.type
_entity.pdbx_description
1 polymer ?
#
loop_
_entity_poly.entity_id
_entity_poly.type
_entity_poly.pdbx_seq_one_letter_code
_entity_poly.pdbx_strand_id
1 'polypeptide(L)'
;DIILPESIIPDEFRLVKNVGVTPIEVYDEKHTTVTEEHVNHVTVFPSLKPIGRTQVLKLRHTMDALLEKITVEDCDLHGQTQLHNLLELIKEEQNIYNIVFHEIIRQVSVECKDRGELLCRLRERYSSLLSRVPRQIKRFN
;
A
#
# COMPACT_ATOMS: atom_id res chain seq x y z
N ASP A 1 -1.95 -24.35 4.92
CA ASP A 1 -1.72 -22.99 5.45
C ASP A 1 -2.01 -21.93 4.40
N ILE A 2 -2.65 -20.83 4.80
CA ILE A 2 -2.97 -19.71 3.89
C ILE A 2 -1.68 -18.90 3.72
N ILE A 3 -1.10 -18.93 2.51
CA ILE A 3 0.01 -18.05 2.15
C ILE A 3 -0.59 -16.66 1.91
N LEU A 4 -0.34 -15.75 2.84
CA LEU A 4 -0.79 -14.37 2.76
C LEU A 4 0.13 -13.61 1.79
N PRO A 5 -0.40 -12.87 0.80
CA PRO A 5 0.46 -12.07 -0.08
C PRO A 5 1.18 -10.99 0.72
N GLU A 6 2.38 -10.64 0.29
CA GLU A 6 3.16 -9.59 0.95
C GLU A 6 2.42 -8.25 0.91
N SER A 7 2.59 -7.45 1.97
CA SER A 7 1.99 -6.11 2.02
C SER A 7 2.82 -5.11 1.21
N ILE A 8 2.14 -4.32 0.40
CA ILE A 8 2.72 -3.28 -0.45
C ILE A 8 2.69 -1.89 0.20
N ILE A 9 2.50 -1.82 1.52
CA ILE A 9 2.59 -0.57 2.26
C ILE A 9 4.04 -0.04 2.18
N PRO A 10 4.23 1.26 1.84
CA PRO A 10 5.56 1.86 1.79
C PRO A 10 6.32 1.75 3.11
N ASP A 11 7.64 1.58 3.03
CA ASP A 11 8.50 1.34 4.19
C ASP A 11 8.42 2.44 5.26
N GLU A 12 8.22 3.68 4.85
CA GLU A 12 8.04 4.84 5.75
C GLU A 12 6.83 4.72 6.69
N PHE A 13 5.85 3.88 6.36
CA PHE A 13 4.69 3.60 7.20
C PHE A 13 4.79 2.27 7.94
N ARG A 14 5.82 1.45 7.67
CA ARG A 14 6.02 0.18 8.37
C ARG A 14 6.49 0.45 9.80
N LEU A 15 5.84 -0.18 10.77
CA LEU A 15 6.17 -0.03 12.18
C LEU A 15 6.77 -1.32 12.73
N VAL A 16 7.99 -1.26 13.25
CA VAL A 16 8.73 -2.37 13.83
C VAL A 16 8.83 -2.19 15.35
N LYS A 17 8.71 -3.27 16.14
CA LYS A 17 8.91 -3.24 17.60
C LYS A 17 10.39 -3.02 17.92
N ASN A 18 10.75 -1.82 18.38
CA ASN A 18 12.05 -1.63 19.02
C ASN A 18 11.97 -2.10 20.48
N VAL A 19 12.19 -3.39 20.72
CA VAL A 19 12.23 -3.96 22.09
C VAL A 19 13.57 -3.61 22.73
N GLY A 20 13.85 -2.34 23.03
CA GLY A 20 14.95 -1.93 23.94
C GLY A 20 16.36 -2.50 23.66
N VAL A 21 16.64 -3.02 22.48
CA VAL A 21 17.97 -3.48 22.08
C VAL A 21 18.63 -2.31 21.35
N THR A 22 19.80 -1.89 21.84
CA THR A 22 20.71 -1.03 21.08
C THR A 22 20.81 -1.55 19.64
N PRO A 23 20.81 -0.68 18.62
CA PRO A 23 21.19 -1.11 17.28
C PRO A 23 22.49 -1.88 17.41
N ILE A 24 22.50 -3.17 17.08
CA ILE A 24 23.76 -3.88 16.97
C ILE A 24 24.49 -3.16 15.85
N GLU A 25 25.58 -2.47 16.17
CA GLU A 25 26.49 -1.95 15.15
C GLU A 25 26.89 -3.14 14.29
N VAL A 26 26.38 -3.17 13.07
CA VAL A 26 26.67 -4.24 12.13
C VAL A 26 28.11 -4.03 11.68
N TYR A 27 29.03 -4.69 12.37
CA TYR A 27 30.37 -4.89 11.84
C TYR A 27 30.24 -5.85 10.65
N ASP A 28 30.80 -5.43 9.51
CA ASP A 28 30.84 -6.16 8.26
C ASP A 28 31.79 -7.37 8.39
N GLU A 29 31.40 -8.34 9.22
CA GLU A 29 32.07 -9.62 9.31
C GLU A 29 31.29 -10.65 8.49
N LYS A 30 32.04 -11.43 7.69
CA LYS A 30 31.68 -12.39 6.63
C LYS A 30 30.54 -13.39 6.90
N HIS A 31 29.86 -13.34 8.04
CA HIS A 31 28.91 -14.36 8.49
C HIS A 31 27.59 -13.84 9.11
N THR A 32 27.30 -12.54 9.11
CA THR A 32 25.99 -12.05 9.60
C THR A 32 24.91 -12.07 8.51
N THR A 33 24.10 -13.12 8.49
CA THR A 33 22.86 -13.19 7.71
C THR A 33 21.69 -12.75 8.58
N VAL A 34 21.28 -11.48 8.52
CA VAL A 34 19.94 -11.11 8.99
C VAL A 34 18.96 -11.66 7.96
N THR A 35 18.24 -12.72 8.33
CA THR A 35 17.24 -13.35 7.46
C THR A 35 15.95 -12.53 7.44
N GLU A 36 15.27 -12.48 6.29
CA GLU A 36 13.98 -11.79 6.09
C GLU A 36 12.91 -12.20 7.12
N GLU A 37 13.02 -13.43 7.64
CA GLU A 37 12.15 -14.00 8.66
C GLU A 37 12.19 -13.22 9.99
N HIS A 38 13.35 -12.70 10.39
CA HIS A 38 13.49 -11.92 11.63
C HIS A 38 12.77 -10.57 11.54
N VAL A 39 12.81 -9.90 10.38
CA VAL A 39 12.12 -8.62 10.16
C VAL A 39 10.60 -8.79 10.22
N ASN A 40 10.09 -9.87 9.65
CA ASN A 40 8.66 -10.19 9.67
C ASN A 40 8.14 -10.49 11.10
N HIS A 41 8.97 -11.07 11.97
CA HIS A 41 8.60 -11.36 13.36
C HIS A 41 8.52 -10.11 14.25
N VAL A 42 9.23 -9.03 13.90
CA VAL A 42 9.29 -7.79 14.70
C VAL A 42 8.35 -6.69 14.15
N THR A 43 7.84 -6.86 12.93
CA THR A 43 6.91 -5.91 12.30
C THR A 43 5.54 -5.91 12.98
N VAL A 44 5.13 -4.74 13.50
CA VAL A 44 3.83 -4.48 14.12
C VAL A 44 2.79 -4.08 13.08
N PHE A 45 3.20 -3.36 12.03
CA PHE A 45 2.34 -2.96 10.93
C PHE A 45 3.15 -2.90 9.64
N PRO A 46 2.71 -3.54 8.55
CA PRO A 46 1.56 -4.45 8.43
C PRO A 46 1.79 -5.77 9.20
N SER A 47 0.79 -6.23 9.97
CA SER A 47 0.89 -7.49 10.72
C SER A 47 0.58 -8.72 9.84
N LEU A 48 1.18 -9.87 10.15
CA LEU A 48 0.82 -11.19 9.60
C LEU A 48 -0.56 -11.69 10.08
N LYS A 49 -1.04 -11.19 11.21
CA LYS A 49 -2.41 -11.43 11.74
C LYS A 49 -3.10 -10.09 12.01
N PRO A 50 -3.57 -9.40 10.96
CA PRO A 50 -4.01 -8.02 11.06
C PRO A 50 -5.49 -7.89 11.46
N ILE A 51 -5.86 -8.42 12.63
CA ILE A 51 -7.26 -8.52 13.10
C ILE A 51 -7.66 -7.30 13.98
N GLY A 52 -6.69 -6.54 14.47
CA GLY A 52 -6.93 -5.47 15.45
C GLY A 52 -7.31 -4.11 14.86
N ARG A 53 -8.15 -3.35 15.59
CA ARG A 53 -8.52 -1.95 15.28
C ARG A 53 -7.31 -1.06 14.95
N THR A 54 -6.18 -1.26 15.64
CA THR A 54 -4.95 -0.49 15.42
C THR A 54 -4.41 -0.65 14.00
N GLN A 55 -4.56 -1.81 13.35
CA GLN A 55 -4.13 -2.01 11.96
C GLN A 55 -4.95 -1.14 11.00
N VAL A 56 -6.27 -1.12 11.20
CA VAL A 56 -7.19 -0.30 10.39
C VAL A 56 -6.92 1.19 10.59
N LEU A 57 -6.68 1.63 11.83
CA LEU A 57 -6.37 3.02 12.12
C LEU A 57 -5.03 3.46 11.51
N LYS A 58 -4.01 2.60 11.55
CA LYS A 58 -2.72 2.86 10.89
C LYS A 58 -2.86 2.93 9.38
N LEU A 59 -3.58 1.98 8.78
CA LEU A 59 -3.84 1.98 7.35
C LEU A 59 -4.59 3.24 6.89
N ARG A 60 -5.60 3.67 7.67
CA ARG A 60 -6.30 4.93 7.42
C ARG A 60 -5.33 6.11 7.47
N HIS A 61 -4.50 6.20 8.52
CA HIS A 61 -3.51 7.26 8.61
C HIS A 61 -2.51 7.25 7.43
N THR A 62 -2.05 6.07 7.01
CA THR A 62 -1.21 5.89 5.82
C THR A 62 -1.91 6.42 4.57
N MET A 63 -3.19 6.11 4.38
CA MET A 63 -3.98 6.63 3.26
C MET A 63 -4.07 8.16 3.30
N ASP A 64 -4.43 8.72 4.46
CA ASP A 64 -4.58 10.17 4.64
C ASP A 64 -3.25 10.90 4.35
N ALA A 65 -2.13 10.37 4.87
CA ALA A 65 -0.80 10.95 4.66
C ALA A 65 -0.33 10.86 3.19
N LEU A 66 -0.64 9.76 2.50
CA LEU A 66 -0.32 9.62 1.08
C LEU A 66 -1.14 10.60 0.22
N LEU A 67 -2.43 10.79 0.54
CA LEU A 67 -3.29 11.74 -0.18
C LEU A 67 -2.87 13.19 0.05
N GLU A 68 -2.46 13.53 1.28
CA GLU A 68 -1.93 14.86 1.61
C GLU A 68 -0.66 15.17 0.82
N LYS A 69 0.25 14.19 0.65
CA LYS A 69 1.46 14.34 -0.17
C LYS A 69 1.14 14.72 -1.62
N ILE A 70 0.21 14.01 -2.26
CA ILE A 70 -0.19 14.33 -3.65
C ILE A 70 -0.83 15.73 -3.73
N THR A 71 -1.66 16.11 -2.76
CA THR A 71 -2.30 17.44 -2.76
C THR A 71 -1.27 18.58 -2.71
N VAL A 72 -0.17 18.37 -1.98
CA VAL A 72 0.94 19.34 -1.88
C VAL A 72 1.79 19.34 -3.15
N GLU A 73 2.04 18.17 -3.75
CA GLU A 73 2.82 18.02 -4.99
C GLU A 73 2.04 18.46 -6.26
N ASP A 74 0.70 18.49 -6.20
CA ASP A 74 -0.20 18.95 -7.28
C ASP A 74 -0.01 20.43 -7.67
N CYS A 75 0.66 21.22 -6.82
CA CYS A 75 1.04 22.60 -7.13
C CYS A 75 2.08 22.68 -8.27
N ASP A 76 2.74 21.57 -8.61
CA ASP A 76 3.81 21.49 -9.62
C ASP A 76 3.41 20.63 -10.85
N LEU A 77 2.12 20.47 -11.19
CA LEU A 77 1.72 19.60 -12.33
C LEU A 77 2.25 20.11 -13.70
N HIS A 78 3.11 19.29 -14.33
CA HIS A 78 3.87 19.58 -15.57
C HIS A 78 3.17 19.17 -16.88
N GLY A 79 1.91 18.74 -16.85
CA GLY A 79 1.23 18.25 -18.05
C GLY A 79 0.91 19.35 -19.06
N GLN A 80 0.86 18.96 -20.34
CA GLN A 80 0.68 19.89 -21.47
C GLN A 80 -0.70 20.57 -21.48
N THR A 81 -1.70 19.98 -20.82
CA THR A 81 -3.05 20.54 -20.69
C THR A 81 -3.63 20.25 -19.31
N GLN A 82 -4.63 21.04 -18.88
CA GLN A 82 -5.36 20.80 -17.63
C GLN A 82 -5.94 19.38 -17.54
N LEU A 83 -6.33 18.80 -18.68
CA LEU A 83 -6.83 17.45 -18.74
C LEU A 83 -5.72 16.40 -18.56
N HIS A 84 -4.50 16.64 -19.05
CA HIS A 84 -3.37 15.77 -18.75
C HIS A 84 -3.01 15.81 -17.26
N ASN A 85 -3.01 17.00 -16.65
CA ASN A 85 -2.78 17.19 -15.22
C ASN A 85 -3.81 16.41 -14.38
N LEU A 86 -5.09 16.50 -14.74
CA LEU A 86 -6.15 15.74 -14.08
C LEU A 86 -5.97 14.23 -14.22
N LEU A 87 -5.50 13.75 -15.38
CA LEU A 87 -5.25 12.33 -15.59
C LEU A 87 -4.04 11.82 -14.79
N GLU A 88 -3.02 12.65 -14.59
CA GLU A 88 -1.90 12.35 -13.70
C GLU A 88 -2.36 12.27 -12.24
N LEU A 89 -3.11 13.25 -11.75
CA LEU A 89 -3.70 13.22 -10.40
C LEU A 89 -4.55 11.97 -10.17
N ILE A 90 -5.47 11.65 -11.10
CA ILE A 90 -6.32 10.45 -11.01
C ILE A 90 -5.47 9.18 -10.92
N LYS A 91 -4.35 9.12 -11.64
CA LYS A 91 -3.46 7.95 -11.64
C LYS A 91 -2.75 7.81 -10.29
N GLU A 92 -2.24 8.91 -9.73
CA GLU A 92 -1.55 8.88 -8.44
C GLU A 92 -2.52 8.54 -7.29
N GLU A 93 -3.71 9.14 -7.26
CA GLU A 93 -4.75 8.76 -6.29
C GLU A 93 -5.16 7.28 -6.41
N GLN A 94 -5.34 6.78 -7.64
CA GLN A 94 -5.63 5.35 -7.86
C GLN A 94 -4.52 4.45 -7.31
N ASN A 95 -3.26 4.87 -7.37
CA ASN A 95 -2.16 4.13 -6.80
C ASN A 95 -2.27 4.01 -5.28
N ILE A 96 -2.63 5.10 -4.59
CA ILE A 96 -2.90 5.08 -3.14
C ILE A 96 -4.05 4.13 -2.82
N TYR A 97 -5.17 4.25 -3.52
CA TYR A 97 -6.30 3.36 -3.30
C TYR A 97 -5.93 1.89 -3.55
N ASN A 98 -5.08 1.60 -4.53
CA ASN A 98 -4.58 0.24 -4.76
C ASN A 98 -3.79 -0.32 -3.57
N ILE A 99 -2.92 0.49 -2.94
CA ILE A 99 -2.19 0.12 -1.72
C ILE A 99 -3.17 -0.24 -0.60
N VAL A 100 -4.15 0.64 -0.37
CA VAL A 100 -5.15 0.44 0.70
C VAL A 100 -6.03 -0.77 0.42
N PHE A 101 -6.51 -0.96 -0.81
CA PHE A 101 -7.30 -2.12 -1.19
C PHE A 101 -6.52 -3.42 -1.03
N HIS A 102 -5.26 -3.45 -1.44
CA HIS A 102 -4.41 -4.63 -1.29
C HIS A 102 -4.26 -5.01 0.18
N GLU A 103 -4.01 -4.01 1.03
CA GLU A 103 -3.93 -4.22 2.47
C GLU A 103 -5.27 -4.71 3.04
N ILE A 104 -6.41 -4.08 2.73
CA ILE A 104 -7.74 -4.52 3.22
C ILE A 104 -8.07 -5.95 2.78
N ILE A 105 -7.83 -6.30 1.50
CA ILE A 105 -8.06 -7.65 0.99
C ILE A 105 -7.23 -8.65 1.78
N ARG A 106 -5.95 -8.34 2.03
CA ARG A 106 -5.07 -9.18 2.84
C ARG A 106 -5.61 -9.31 4.27
N GLN A 107 -6.07 -8.23 4.90
CA GLN A 107 -6.64 -8.28 6.27
C GLN A 107 -7.90 -9.15 6.34
N VAL A 108 -8.84 -8.94 5.43
CA VAL A 108 -10.11 -9.68 5.39
C VAL A 108 -9.89 -11.16 5.06
N SER A 109 -8.91 -11.48 4.21
CA SER A 109 -8.60 -12.86 3.81
C SER A 109 -8.09 -13.73 4.97
N VAL A 110 -7.55 -13.13 6.03
CA VAL A 110 -7.11 -13.86 7.23
C VAL A 110 -8.30 -14.41 8.02
N GLU A 111 -9.41 -13.67 8.08
CA GLU A 111 -10.63 -14.10 8.76
C GLU A 111 -11.56 -14.90 7.86
N CYS A 112 -11.75 -14.44 6.62
CA CYS A 112 -12.69 -15.03 5.68
C CYS A 112 -12.21 -14.86 4.24
N LYS A 113 -11.65 -15.93 3.68
CA LYS A 113 -11.11 -15.96 2.32
C LYS A 113 -12.14 -15.55 1.27
N ASP A 114 -13.38 -16.00 1.38
CA ASP A 114 -14.44 -15.70 0.39
C ASP A 114 -14.78 -14.21 0.34
N ARG A 115 -14.76 -13.53 1.49
CA ARG A 115 -14.90 -12.07 1.55
C ARG A 115 -13.70 -11.38 0.90
N GLY A 116 -12.50 -11.87 1.16
CA GLY A 116 -11.27 -11.39 0.51
C GLY A 116 -11.32 -11.53 -1.01
N GLU A 117 -11.78 -12.67 -1.51
CA GLU A 117 -11.94 -12.93 -2.95
C GLU A 117 -12.99 -12.01 -3.58
N LEU A 118 -14.14 -11.82 -2.91
CA LEU A 118 -15.18 -10.90 -3.37
C LEU A 118 -14.64 -9.46 -3.47
N LEU A 119 -13.88 -9.00 -2.45
CA LEU A 119 -13.24 -7.68 -2.46
C LEU A 119 -12.19 -7.55 -3.58
N CYS A 120 -11.42 -8.61 -3.85
CA CYS A 120 -10.48 -8.63 -4.96
C CYS A 120 -11.19 -8.44 -6.31
N ARG A 121 -12.27 -9.20 -6.54
CA ARG A 121 -13.11 -9.06 -7.75
C ARG A 121 -13.72 -7.67 -7.86
N LEU A 122 -14.16 -7.08 -6.75
CA LEU A 122 -14.71 -5.72 -6.71
C LEU A 122 -13.66 -4.70 -7.14
N ARG A 123 -12.45 -4.76 -6.55
CA ARG A 123 -11.31 -3.91 -6.91
C ARG A 123 -10.99 -4.00 -8.40
N GLU A 124 -10.90 -5.22 -8.94
CA GLU A 124 -10.61 -5.44 -10.37
C GLU A 124 -11.67 -4.81 -11.29
N ARG A 125 -12.95 -4.90 -10.93
CA ARG A 125 -14.05 -4.28 -11.69
C ARG A 125 -13.97 -2.76 -11.67
N TYR A 126 -13.71 -2.15 -10.52
CA TYR A 126 -13.54 -0.70 -10.41
C TYR A 126 -12.28 -0.21 -11.16
N SER A 127 -11.14 -0.89 -11.00
CA SER A 127 -9.91 -0.57 -11.72
C SER A 127 -10.11 -0.67 -13.23
N SER A 128 -10.77 -1.73 -13.71
CA SER A 128 -11.12 -1.90 -15.11
C SER A 128 -12.01 -0.77 -15.63
N LEU A 129 -13.02 -0.35 -14.86
CA LEU A 129 -13.90 0.75 -15.22
C LEU A 129 -13.12 2.06 -15.36
N LEU A 130 -12.32 2.42 -14.35
CA LEU A 130 -11.55 3.67 -14.34
C LEU A 130 -10.48 3.71 -15.45
N SER A 131 -9.86 2.57 -15.76
CA SER A 131 -8.88 2.48 -16.85
C SER A 131 -9.43 2.81 -18.24
N ARG A 132 -10.77 2.84 -18.41
CA ARG A 132 -11.42 3.21 -19.67
C ARG A 132 -11.35 4.71 -19.93
N VAL A 133 -11.32 5.55 -18.89
CA VAL A 133 -11.36 7.01 -19.03
C VAL A 133 -10.13 7.53 -19.79
N PRO A 134 -8.88 7.23 -19.37
CA PRO A 134 -7.70 7.67 -20.13
C PRO A 134 -7.66 7.08 -21.55
N ARG A 135 -8.13 5.84 -21.73
CA ARG A 135 -8.15 5.16 -23.04
C ARG A 135 -9.12 5.83 -24.02
N GLN A 136 -10.26 6.33 -23.54
CA GLN A 136 -11.21 7.05 -24.40
C GLN A 136 -10.67 8.41 -24.80
N ILE A 137 -10.08 9.16 -23.87
CA ILE A 137 -9.51 10.48 -24.15
C ILE A 137 -8.41 10.39 -25.21
N LYS A 138 -7.52 9.40 -25.12
CA LYS A 138 -6.48 9.14 -26.14
C LYS A 138 -7.03 8.79 -27.54
N ARG A 139 -8.32 8.50 -27.68
CA ARG A 139 -8.97 8.27 -28.98
C ARG A 139 -9.62 9.53 -29.56
N PHE A 140 -9.84 10.56 -28.74
CA PHE A 140 -10.47 11.83 -29.14
C PHE A 140 -9.46 12.94 -29.46
N ASN A 141 -8.21 12.80 -29.01
CA ASN A 141 -7.04 13.58 -29.45
C ASN A 141 -6.23 12.76 -30.47
#